data_AF-A0A6A3VKC5-F1
#
_entry.id   AF-A0A6A3VKC5-F1
#
_cell.length_a   1.000
_cell.length_b   1.000
_cell.length_c   1.000
_cell.angle_alpha   90.00
_cell.angle_beta   90.00
_cell.angle_gamma   90.00
#
_symmetry.space_group_name_H-M   'P 1'
#
loop_
_entity.id
_entity.type
_entity.pdbx_description
1 polymer ?
#
loop_
_entity_poly.entity_id
_entity_poly.type
_entity_poly.pdbx_seq_one_letter_code
_entity_poly.pdbx_strand_id
1 'polypeptide(L)'
;MICKVIQTRGSDVLCDEFPHEWLGASRWSFASGTIHDGQSNGSTTLKQFIQVNRGDELAIFPSYRVFCSCVQRCVRDWELPATKLLEHYHTQTGSTSRHLISALLADSGNVRVQRFFKKTTDRVLSELKESAQRELHLVLQHEARPYTQDQRLYDELDRLRQQALHARLEAALPAGDKHELVSVAEVTRALGGISTGPFGMSSDDREALEMEVALRAYLEVASYRFVDVVPMKLNGVLLESFLREMESELLGAATDEQVAELLQEDDGKAIRRHQLLNELETLENGRQTIENSGYW
;
A
#
# COMPACT_ATOMS: atom_id res chain seq x y z
N MET A 1 -23.83 14.40 -11.44
CA MET A 1 -24.95 15.31 -11.11
C MET A 1 -24.99 15.38 -9.58
N ILE A 2 -25.07 16.57 -8.99
CA ILE A 2 -25.07 16.76 -7.53
C ILE A 2 -26.51 17.10 -7.16
N CYS A 3 -27.16 16.18 -6.47
CA CYS A 3 -28.59 16.22 -6.20
C CYS A 3 -28.82 16.45 -4.70
N LYS A 4 -29.88 17.17 -4.33
CA LYS A 4 -30.21 17.40 -2.92
C LYS A 4 -31.06 16.24 -2.42
N VAL A 5 -30.62 15.56 -1.37
CA VAL A 5 -31.38 14.46 -0.75
C VAL A 5 -32.56 15.04 0.03
N ILE A 6 -33.77 14.56 -0.29
CA ILE A 6 -35.03 14.96 0.34
C ILE A 6 -35.36 14.03 1.51
N GLN A 7 -35.23 12.72 1.32
CA GLN A 7 -35.54 11.70 2.33
C GLN A 7 -34.58 10.51 2.23
N THR A 8 -34.37 9.83 3.35
CA THR A 8 -33.54 8.62 3.44
C THR A 8 -34.34 7.48 4.05
N ARG A 9 -34.14 6.27 3.54
CA ARG A 9 -34.74 5.03 4.06
C ARG A 9 -33.67 3.96 4.12
N GLY A 10 -33.03 3.82 5.28
CA GLY A 10 -31.89 2.91 5.44
C GLY A 10 -30.70 3.39 4.62
N SER A 11 -30.30 2.60 3.61
CA SER A 11 -29.19 2.91 2.69
C SER A 11 -29.64 3.59 1.39
N ASP A 12 -30.95 3.77 1.23
CA ASP A 12 -31.56 4.29 0.00
C ASP A 12 -31.91 5.76 0.19
N VAL A 13 -31.67 6.57 -0.85
CA VAL A 13 -31.86 8.02 -0.81
C VAL A 13 -32.83 8.47 -1.89
N LEU A 14 -33.73 9.38 -1.55
CA LEU A 14 -34.65 10.05 -2.45
C LEU A 14 -34.11 11.47 -2.68
N CYS A 15 -33.93 11.88 -3.94
CA CYS A 15 -33.38 13.20 -4.29
C CYS A 15 -34.40 14.07 -5.03
N ASP A 16 -34.16 15.38 -5.05
CA ASP A 16 -35.03 16.38 -5.68
C ASP A 16 -35.18 16.25 -7.19
N GLU A 17 -34.15 15.72 -7.84
CA GLU A 17 -34.14 15.47 -9.28
C GLU A 17 -34.90 14.18 -9.65
N PHE A 18 -35.05 13.25 -8.69
CA PHE A 18 -35.81 12.01 -8.84
C PHE A 18 -36.77 11.80 -7.65
N PRO A 19 -37.83 12.61 -7.52
CA PRO A 19 -38.70 12.63 -6.34
C PRO A 19 -39.59 11.38 -6.18
N HIS A 20 -39.57 10.47 -7.16
CA HIS A 20 -40.37 9.24 -7.19
C HIS A 20 -39.52 7.97 -7.24
N GLU A 21 -38.18 8.06 -7.21
CA GLU A 21 -37.28 6.91 -7.32
C GLU A 21 -36.27 6.86 -6.16
N TRP A 22 -36.26 5.75 -5.44
CA TRP A 22 -35.28 5.50 -4.39
C TRP A 22 -33.95 5.02 -4.98
N LEU A 23 -32.87 5.77 -4.74
CA LEU A 23 -31.53 5.42 -5.17
C LEU A 23 -30.86 4.54 -4.12
N GLY A 24 -30.61 3.28 -4.46
CA GLY A 24 -29.88 2.35 -3.59
C GLY A 24 -28.40 2.70 -3.43
N ALA A 25 -27.77 2.20 -2.35
CA ALA A 25 -26.39 2.52 -1.94
C ALA A 25 -25.30 2.40 -3.03
N SER A 26 -25.51 1.57 -4.06
CA SER A 26 -24.59 1.40 -5.18
C SER A 26 -24.72 2.46 -6.28
N ARG A 27 -25.80 3.26 -6.25
CA ARG A 27 -26.16 4.22 -7.32
C ARG A 27 -25.91 5.68 -6.94
N TRP A 28 -25.51 5.95 -5.71
CA TRP A 28 -25.21 7.29 -5.25
C TRP A 28 -23.93 7.28 -4.41
N SER A 29 -23.27 8.44 -4.35
CA SER A 29 -22.15 8.68 -3.44
C SER A 29 -22.19 10.13 -2.98
N PHE A 30 -21.64 10.40 -1.79
CA PHE A 30 -21.51 11.78 -1.34
C PHE A 30 -20.60 12.55 -2.30
N ALA A 31 -21.06 13.70 -2.77
CA ALA A 31 -20.26 14.59 -3.60
C ALA A 31 -18.95 14.91 -2.85
N SER A 32 -17.82 14.45 -3.39
CA SER A 32 -16.52 14.77 -2.82
C SER A 32 -16.20 16.22 -3.15
N GLY A 33 -16.40 17.09 -2.16
CA GLY A 33 -15.97 18.48 -2.22
C GLY A 33 -14.47 18.55 -2.47
N THR A 34 -14.10 19.31 -3.50
CA THR A 34 -12.76 19.69 -3.91
C THR A 34 -11.83 19.99 -2.74
N ILE A 35 -10.73 19.23 -2.69
CA ILE A 35 -9.55 19.48 -1.87
C ILE A 35 -8.80 20.65 -2.53
N HIS A 36 -8.92 21.85 -1.97
CA HIS A 36 -7.90 22.91 -2.01
C HIS A 36 -8.38 24.02 -1.07
N ASP A 37 -7.75 24.08 0.12
CA ASP A 37 -7.37 25.28 0.87
C ASP A 37 -7.36 25.02 2.38
N GLY A 38 -6.29 25.50 3.00
CA GLY A 38 -5.91 25.22 4.37
C GLY A 38 -6.95 25.66 5.40
N GLN A 39 -7.03 24.85 6.46
CA GLN A 39 -7.45 25.27 7.80
C GLN A 39 -8.83 25.96 7.91
N SER A 40 -9.91 25.27 7.51
CA SER A 40 -11.27 25.61 7.99
C SER A 40 -12.32 24.56 7.59
N ASN A 41 -12.23 23.98 6.38
CA ASN A 41 -13.38 23.27 5.80
C ASN A 41 -13.51 21.79 6.17
N GLY A 42 -12.43 21.10 6.55
CA GLY A 42 -12.49 19.68 6.91
C GLY A 42 -13.36 19.39 8.15
N SER A 43 -13.31 20.28 9.14
CA SER A 43 -14.10 20.17 10.37
C SER A 43 -15.60 20.36 10.10
N THR A 44 -15.97 21.26 9.19
CA THR A 44 -17.37 21.49 8.79
C THR A 44 -17.94 20.30 8.03
N THR A 45 -17.15 19.68 7.14
CA THR A 45 -17.57 18.46 6.43
C THR A 45 -17.73 17.27 7.38
N LEU A 46 -16.84 17.10 8.36
CA LEU A 46 -16.94 16.03 9.35
C LEU A 46 -18.14 16.23 10.29
N LYS A 47 -18.41 17.46 10.75
CA LYS A 47 -19.58 17.79 11.57
C LYS A 47 -20.88 17.43 10.86
N GLN A 48 -21.04 17.88 9.61
CA GLN A 48 -22.22 17.56 8.80
C GLN A 48 -22.35 16.05 8.58
N PHE A 49 -21.24 15.36 8.33
CA PHE A 49 -21.23 13.92 8.17
C PHE A 49 -21.66 13.18 9.45
N ILE A 50 -21.15 13.60 10.61
CA ILE A 50 -21.56 13.06 11.92
C ILE A 50 -23.06 13.30 12.11
N GLN A 51 -23.54 14.54 11.98
CA GLN A 51 -24.96 14.88 12.19
C GLN A 51 -25.91 14.06 11.32
N VAL A 52 -25.56 13.80 10.05
CA VAL A 52 -26.41 13.05 9.11
C VAL A 52 -26.39 11.54 9.38
N ASN A 53 -25.27 11.00 9.89
CA ASN A 53 -25.07 9.55 10.04
C ASN A 53 -25.15 9.06 11.49
N ARG A 54 -25.20 9.97 12.45
CA ARG A 54 -25.41 9.68 13.86
C ARG A 54 -26.83 9.16 14.02
N GLY A 55 -26.96 7.94 14.53
CA GLY A 55 -28.24 7.37 14.93
C GLY A 55 -28.70 7.90 16.28
N ASP A 56 -29.43 7.08 17.04
CA ASP A 56 -29.94 7.43 18.38
C ASP A 56 -28.86 7.37 19.49
N GLU A 57 -27.59 7.48 19.12
CA GLU A 57 -26.44 7.42 20.04
C GLU A 57 -26.27 8.75 20.78
N LEU A 58 -25.97 8.67 22.09
CA LEU A 58 -25.83 9.87 22.94
C LEU A 58 -24.74 10.82 22.45
N ALA A 59 -25.02 12.12 22.55
CA ALA A 59 -24.15 13.26 22.23
C ALA A 59 -22.69 13.11 22.68
N ILE A 60 -22.51 12.51 23.86
CA ILE A 60 -21.25 12.41 24.59
C ILE A 60 -20.34 11.28 24.13
N PHE A 61 -20.85 10.33 23.35
CA PHE A 61 -20.06 9.22 22.81
C PHE A 61 -19.89 9.43 21.30
N PRO A 62 -18.64 9.50 20.81
CA PRO A 62 -18.39 9.51 19.38
C PRO A 62 -19.01 8.26 18.73
N SER A 63 -19.77 8.46 17.66
CA SER A 63 -20.44 7.35 16.99
C SER A 63 -19.45 6.34 16.39
N TYR A 64 -19.44 5.11 16.90
CA TYR A 64 -18.55 4.07 16.39
C TYR A 64 -18.85 3.72 14.92
N ARG A 65 -20.12 3.80 14.51
CA ARG A 65 -20.51 3.59 13.11
C ARG A 65 -19.93 4.64 12.18
N VAL A 66 -19.99 5.91 12.58
CA VAL A 66 -19.41 7.02 11.83
C VAL A 66 -17.89 6.87 11.77
N PHE A 67 -17.26 6.52 12.90
CA PHE A 67 -15.84 6.21 12.97
C PHE A 67 -15.43 5.12 11.96
N CYS A 68 -16.13 3.99 11.93
CA CYS A 68 -15.87 2.91 10.98
C CYS A 68 -15.99 3.38 9.53
N SER A 69 -17.01 4.18 9.23
CA SER A 69 -17.24 4.71 7.88
C SER A 69 -16.11 5.66 7.43
N CYS A 70 -15.60 6.48 8.36
CA CYS A 70 -14.45 7.35 8.13
C CYS A 70 -13.16 6.54 7.89
N VAL A 71 -12.88 5.53 8.72
CA VAL A 71 -11.70 4.67 8.52
C VAL A 71 -11.76 3.95 7.18
N GLN A 72 -12.92 3.37 6.82
CA GLN A 72 -13.10 2.73 5.51
C GLN A 72 -12.80 3.68 4.36
N ARG A 73 -13.17 4.96 4.47
CA ARG A 73 -12.85 5.96 3.46
C ARG A 73 -11.35 6.20 3.36
N CYS A 74 -10.65 6.32 4.48
CA CYS A 74 -9.20 6.49 4.49
C CYS A 74 -8.45 5.27 3.94
N VAL A 75 -8.89 4.05 4.28
CA VAL A 75 -8.26 2.81 3.80
C VAL A 75 -8.44 2.64 2.28
N ARG A 76 -9.54 3.13 1.69
CA ARG A 76 -9.68 3.15 0.21
C ARG A 76 -8.56 3.92 -0.47
N ASP A 77 -8.08 5.01 0.14
CA ASP A 77 -6.98 5.80 -0.44
C ASP A 77 -5.64 5.03 -0.40
N TRP A 78 -5.53 3.95 0.37
CA TRP A 78 -4.35 3.08 0.45
C TRP A 78 -4.27 2.03 -0.67
N GLU A 79 -5.36 1.78 -1.37
CA GLU A 79 -5.42 0.80 -2.47
C GLU A 79 -4.48 1.18 -3.63
N LEU A 80 -4.50 2.45 -4.01
CA LEU A 80 -3.67 2.97 -5.10
C LEU A 80 -2.16 2.81 -4.81
N PRO A 81 -1.60 3.30 -3.69
CA PRO A 81 -0.18 3.14 -3.40
C PRO A 81 0.23 1.67 -3.25
N ALA A 82 -0.60 0.82 -2.66
CA ALA A 82 -0.26 -0.60 -2.54
C ALA A 82 -0.27 -1.35 -3.89
N THR A 83 -1.21 -1.01 -4.77
CA THR A 83 -1.23 -1.54 -6.14
C THR A 83 0.01 -1.08 -6.92
N LYS A 84 0.40 0.18 -6.79
CA LYS A 84 1.65 0.70 -7.39
C LYS A 84 2.88 -0.04 -6.88
N LEU A 85 2.92 -0.37 -5.58
CA LEU A 85 4.02 -1.15 -5.01
C LEU A 85 4.07 -2.55 -5.63
N LEU A 86 2.94 -3.25 -5.73
CA LEU A 86 2.86 -4.55 -6.39
C LEU A 86 3.34 -4.49 -7.85
N GLU A 87 2.94 -3.47 -8.61
CA GLU A 87 3.44 -3.27 -9.98
C GLU A 87 4.95 -3.09 -10.03
N HIS A 88 5.53 -2.40 -9.04
CA HIS A 88 6.97 -2.24 -8.94
C HIS A 88 7.66 -3.58 -8.69
N TYR A 89 7.17 -4.39 -7.75
CA TYR A 89 7.68 -5.74 -7.50
C TYR A 89 7.64 -6.61 -8.76
N HIS A 90 6.49 -6.65 -9.44
CA HIS A 90 6.33 -7.41 -10.67
C HIS A 90 7.30 -6.94 -11.77
N THR A 91 7.39 -5.63 -11.99
CA THR A 91 8.24 -5.06 -13.04
C THR A 91 9.72 -5.29 -12.77
N GLN A 92 10.18 -5.06 -11.53
CA GLN A 92 11.59 -5.27 -11.16
C GLN A 92 11.98 -6.74 -11.19
N THR A 93 11.15 -7.62 -10.65
CA THR A 93 11.44 -9.08 -10.68
C THR A 93 11.53 -9.57 -12.12
N GLY A 94 10.60 -9.13 -12.99
CA GLY A 94 10.62 -9.47 -14.41
C GLY A 94 11.82 -8.87 -15.15
N SER A 95 12.19 -7.61 -14.90
CA SER A 95 13.33 -6.98 -15.58
C SER A 95 14.65 -7.63 -15.16
N THR A 96 14.85 -7.87 -13.86
CA THR A 96 16.03 -8.52 -13.32
C THR A 96 16.16 -9.96 -13.82
N SER A 97 15.07 -10.74 -13.82
CA SER A 97 15.08 -12.10 -14.38
C SER A 97 15.47 -12.10 -15.86
N ARG A 98 14.85 -11.24 -16.70
CA ARG A 98 15.18 -11.16 -18.13
C ARG A 98 16.62 -10.70 -18.37
N HIS A 99 17.13 -9.79 -17.54
CA HIS A 99 18.52 -9.36 -17.58
C HIS A 99 19.46 -10.52 -17.26
N LEU A 100 19.21 -11.25 -16.18
CA LEU A 100 19.99 -12.43 -15.78
C LEU A 100 20.00 -13.50 -16.88
N ILE A 101 18.83 -13.84 -17.43
CA ILE A 101 18.70 -14.79 -18.54
C ILE A 101 19.53 -14.35 -19.75
N SER A 102 19.49 -13.05 -20.08
CA SER A 102 20.22 -12.53 -21.24
C SER A 102 21.72 -12.47 -21.00
N ALA A 103 22.18 -12.16 -19.78
CA ALA A 103 23.58 -12.13 -19.42
C ALA A 103 24.20 -13.54 -19.39
N LEU A 104 23.52 -14.51 -18.77
CA LEU A 104 24.01 -15.90 -18.68
C LEU A 104 24.03 -16.63 -20.03
N LEU A 105 23.09 -16.30 -20.92
CA LEU A 105 22.95 -16.97 -22.21
C LEU A 105 23.54 -16.19 -23.39
N ALA A 106 24.15 -15.02 -23.16
CA ALA A 106 24.71 -14.17 -24.23
C ALA A 106 25.68 -14.95 -25.13
N ASP A 107 26.59 -15.70 -24.53
CA ASP A 107 27.62 -16.48 -25.25
C ASP A 107 27.11 -17.83 -25.74
N SER A 108 25.96 -18.29 -25.20
CA SER A 108 25.40 -19.60 -25.52
C SER A 108 24.84 -19.69 -26.93
N GLY A 109 24.49 -18.56 -27.56
CA GLY A 109 23.86 -18.52 -28.89
C GLY A 109 22.52 -19.28 -28.98
N ASN A 110 22.03 -19.85 -27.87
CA ASN A 110 20.86 -20.70 -27.85
C ASN A 110 19.60 -19.86 -27.59
N VAL A 111 19.04 -19.33 -28.68
CA VAL A 111 17.83 -18.49 -28.67
C VAL A 111 16.61 -19.26 -28.14
N ARG A 112 16.57 -20.60 -28.31
CA ARG A 112 15.45 -21.44 -27.86
C ARG A 112 15.38 -21.47 -26.34
N VAL A 113 16.50 -21.75 -25.68
CA VAL A 113 16.63 -21.73 -24.22
C VAL A 113 16.29 -20.34 -23.70
N GLN A 114 16.87 -19.28 -24.27
CA GLN A 114 16.58 -17.91 -23.83
C GLN A 114 15.09 -17.57 -23.91
N ARG A 115 14.41 -17.97 -24.99
CA ARG A 115 12.97 -17.76 -25.18
C ARG A 115 12.15 -18.56 -24.18
N PHE A 116 12.53 -19.82 -23.92
CA PHE A 116 11.86 -20.68 -22.95
C PHE A 116 11.90 -20.06 -21.55
N PHE A 117 13.08 -19.70 -21.06
CA PHE A 117 13.22 -19.08 -19.74
C PHE A 117 12.42 -17.77 -19.60
N LYS A 118 12.43 -16.93 -20.64
CA LYS A 118 11.64 -15.68 -20.65
C LYS A 118 10.14 -15.96 -20.62
N LYS A 119 9.65 -16.91 -21.42
CA LYS A 119 8.24 -17.30 -21.45
C LYS A 119 7.79 -17.89 -20.11
N THR A 120 8.61 -18.75 -19.50
CA THR A 120 8.34 -19.32 -18.17
C THR A 120 8.30 -18.22 -17.11
N THR A 121 9.24 -17.29 -17.14
CA THR A 121 9.25 -16.11 -16.25
C THR A 121 7.96 -15.30 -16.36
N ASP A 122 7.53 -14.97 -17.58
CA ASP A 122 6.34 -14.16 -17.80
C ASP A 122 5.06 -14.88 -17.32
N ARG A 123 4.96 -16.20 -17.51
CA ARG A 123 3.85 -17.01 -17.01
C ARG A 123 3.82 -17.03 -15.48
N VAL A 124 4.91 -17.43 -14.83
CA VAL A 124 5.00 -17.55 -13.37
C VAL A 124 4.72 -16.18 -12.70
N LEU A 125 5.32 -15.10 -13.21
CA LEU A 125 5.07 -13.76 -12.65
C LEU A 125 3.63 -13.29 -12.81
N SER A 126 2.95 -13.64 -13.90
CA SER A 126 1.55 -13.28 -14.11
C SER A 126 0.64 -13.96 -13.08
N GLU A 127 0.84 -15.26 -12.86
CA GLU A 127 0.08 -16.04 -11.87
C GLU A 127 0.33 -15.55 -10.43
N LEU A 128 1.60 -15.27 -10.09
CA LEU A 128 1.96 -14.72 -8.78
C LEU A 128 1.42 -13.31 -8.56
N LYS A 129 1.36 -12.48 -9.62
CA LYS A 129 0.76 -11.15 -9.55
C LYS A 129 -0.73 -11.22 -9.21
N GLU A 130 -1.47 -12.11 -9.86
CA GLU A 130 -2.89 -12.33 -9.55
C GLU A 130 -3.10 -12.83 -8.11
N SER A 131 -2.21 -13.71 -7.63
CA SER A 131 -2.21 -14.15 -6.22
C SER A 131 -1.95 -12.99 -5.26
N ALA A 132 -0.93 -12.18 -5.54
CA ALA A 132 -0.58 -11.02 -4.72
C ALA A 132 -1.67 -9.93 -4.71
N GLN A 133 -2.40 -9.74 -5.83
CA GLN A 133 -3.55 -8.83 -5.89
C GLN A 133 -4.67 -9.29 -4.94
N ARG A 134 -4.96 -10.60 -4.90
CA ARG A 134 -5.97 -11.17 -4.00
C ARG A 134 -5.56 -11.00 -2.53
N GLU A 135 -4.30 -11.30 -2.21
CA GLU A 135 -3.77 -11.12 -0.85
C GLU A 135 -3.79 -9.65 -0.41
N LEU A 136 -3.43 -8.73 -1.30
CA LEU A 136 -3.50 -7.30 -1.01
C LEU A 136 -4.94 -6.84 -0.75
N HIS A 137 -5.89 -7.33 -1.54
CA HIS A 137 -7.31 -7.04 -1.33
C HIS A 137 -7.79 -7.52 0.05
N LEU A 138 -7.37 -8.72 0.48
CA LEU A 138 -7.68 -9.24 1.82
C LEU A 138 -7.10 -8.35 2.92
N VAL A 139 -5.83 -7.92 2.79
CA VAL A 139 -5.20 -7.01 3.76
C VAL A 139 -6.00 -5.70 3.88
N LEU A 140 -6.38 -5.08 2.74
CA LEU A 140 -7.17 -3.85 2.74
C LEU A 140 -8.57 -4.06 3.34
N GLN A 141 -9.22 -5.19 3.08
CA GLN A 141 -10.51 -5.53 3.70
C GLN A 141 -10.38 -5.66 5.22
N HIS A 142 -9.29 -6.25 5.72
CA HIS A 142 -9.03 -6.35 7.15
C HIS A 142 -8.78 -4.98 7.78
N GLU A 143 -8.00 -4.11 7.13
CA GLU A 143 -7.73 -2.75 7.62
C GLU A 143 -8.97 -1.85 7.61
N ALA A 144 -9.89 -2.09 6.67
CA ALA A 144 -11.17 -1.36 6.57
C ALA A 144 -12.11 -1.62 7.77
N ARG A 145 -11.83 -2.64 8.60
CA ARG A 145 -12.56 -2.91 9.84
C ARG A 145 -11.72 -2.46 11.04
N PRO A 146 -12.08 -1.36 11.73
CA PRO A 146 -11.25 -0.86 12.81
C PRO A 146 -11.20 -1.79 14.01
N TYR A 147 -10.00 -2.28 14.32
CA TYR A 147 -9.73 -3.10 15.49
C TYR A 147 -8.25 -3.01 15.85
N THR A 148 -7.96 -2.78 17.13
CA THR A 148 -6.60 -2.84 17.66
C THR A 148 -6.63 -3.09 19.16
N GLN A 149 -5.63 -3.84 19.65
CA GLN A 149 -5.32 -3.99 21.08
C GLN A 149 -3.96 -3.35 21.42
N ASP A 150 -3.41 -2.61 20.47
CA ASP A 150 -2.13 -1.93 20.61
C ASP A 150 -2.26 -0.77 21.60
N GLN A 151 -1.41 -0.77 22.64
CA GLN A 151 -1.38 0.26 23.67
C GLN A 151 -1.02 1.63 23.10
N ARG A 152 -0.26 1.67 21.99
CA ARG A 152 0.13 2.91 21.30
C ARG A 152 -1.07 3.76 20.87
N LEU A 153 -2.25 3.14 20.67
CA LEU A 153 -3.46 3.89 20.39
C LEU A 153 -3.80 4.86 21.53
N TYR A 154 -3.74 4.40 22.77
CA TYR A 154 -4.06 5.22 23.93
C TYR A 154 -2.99 6.29 24.15
N ASP A 155 -1.72 5.93 24.00
CA ASP A 155 -0.61 6.88 24.10
C ASP A 155 -0.77 8.03 23.08
N GLU A 156 -1.07 7.69 21.83
CA GLU A 156 -1.25 8.67 20.76
C GLU A 156 -2.52 9.51 20.96
N LEU A 157 -3.61 8.89 21.42
CA LEU A 157 -4.85 9.60 21.74
C LEU A 157 -4.62 10.64 22.85
N ASP A 158 -3.95 10.24 23.93
CA ASP A 158 -3.66 11.11 25.06
C ASP A 158 -2.68 12.22 24.65
N ARG A 159 -1.67 11.89 23.83
CA ARG A 159 -0.76 12.88 23.25
C ARG A 159 -1.50 13.94 22.44
N LEU A 160 -2.40 13.54 21.55
CA LEU A 160 -3.19 14.46 20.72
C LEU A 160 -4.14 15.33 21.55
N ARG A 161 -4.79 14.76 22.57
CA ARG A 161 -5.65 15.50 23.51
C ARG A 161 -4.85 16.52 24.31
N GLN A 162 -3.69 16.12 24.83
CA GLN A 162 -2.79 17.02 25.55
C GLN A 162 -2.30 18.15 24.65
N GLN A 163 -1.92 17.85 23.40
CA GLN A 163 -1.48 18.87 22.45
C GLN A 163 -2.59 19.89 22.15
N ALA A 164 -3.83 19.43 21.95
CA ALA A 164 -4.98 20.31 21.76
C ALA A 164 -5.27 21.17 22.99
N LEU A 165 -5.12 20.61 24.20
CA LEU A 165 -5.27 21.35 25.45
C LEU A 165 -4.19 22.42 25.60
N HIS A 166 -2.92 22.08 25.37
CA HIS A 166 -1.80 23.03 25.44
C HIS A 166 -2.01 24.19 24.45
N ALA A 167 -2.39 23.91 23.21
CA ALA A 167 -2.65 24.95 22.20
C ALA A 167 -3.76 25.92 22.64
N ARG A 168 -4.79 25.43 23.35
CA ARG A 168 -5.86 26.28 23.89
C ARG A 168 -5.42 27.08 25.10
N LEU A 169 -4.59 26.50 25.97
CA LEU A 169 -4.02 27.21 27.11
C LEU A 169 -3.14 28.36 26.62
N GLU A 170 -2.24 28.10 25.67
CA GLU A 170 -1.42 29.13 25.02
C GLU A 170 -2.27 30.24 24.40
N ALA A 171 -3.38 29.90 23.73
CA ALA A 171 -4.27 30.90 23.13
C ALA A 171 -5.11 31.68 24.15
N ALA A 172 -5.39 31.11 25.32
CA ALA A 172 -6.25 31.70 26.34
C ALA A 172 -5.48 32.52 27.39
N LEU A 173 -4.20 32.19 27.61
CA LEU A 173 -3.35 32.86 28.58
C LEU A 173 -2.75 34.15 27.98
N PRO A 174 -2.75 35.26 28.71
CA PRO A 174 -2.09 36.48 28.25
C PRO A 174 -0.57 36.27 28.19
N ALA A 175 0.10 37.05 27.32
CA ALA A 175 1.55 37.11 27.32
C ALA A 175 2.06 37.50 28.73
N GLY A 176 3.06 36.77 29.24
CA GLY A 176 3.62 37.00 30.55
C GLY A 176 4.12 38.45 30.72
N ASP A 177 4.24 38.88 31.97
CA ASP A 177 4.82 40.18 32.28
C ASP A 177 6.31 40.24 31.87
N LYS A 178 7.01 41.32 32.24
CA LYS A 178 8.45 41.50 31.93
C LYS A 178 9.36 40.38 32.49
N HIS A 179 8.84 39.50 33.34
CA HIS A 179 9.54 38.35 33.92
C HIS A 179 8.89 37.01 33.52
N GLU A 180 8.04 36.99 32.48
CA GLU A 180 7.30 35.81 32.00
C GLU A 180 6.32 35.22 33.03
N LEU A 181 5.92 35.99 34.05
CA LEU A 181 4.98 35.54 35.06
C LEU A 181 3.55 35.97 34.68
N VAL A 182 2.59 35.07 34.89
CA VAL A 182 1.15 35.29 34.67
C VAL A 182 0.42 35.32 36.00
N SER A 183 -0.50 36.27 36.20
CA SER A 183 -1.26 36.36 37.44
C SER A 183 -2.22 35.18 37.60
N VAL A 184 -2.27 34.58 38.80
CA VAL A 184 -3.20 33.48 39.13
C VAL A 184 -4.67 33.90 38.90
N ALA A 185 -5.00 35.18 39.10
CA ALA A 185 -6.34 35.70 38.82
C ALA A 185 -6.68 35.72 37.33
N GLU A 186 -5.69 35.94 36.46
CA GLU A 186 -5.84 35.91 35.00
C GLU A 186 -5.94 34.48 34.49
N VAL A 187 -5.12 33.56 35.03
CA VAL A 187 -5.24 32.12 34.78
C VAL A 187 -6.62 31.61 35.20
N THR A 188 -7.08 31.96 36.40
CA THR A 188 -8.40 31.54 36.91
C THR A 188 -9.53 32.12 36.06
N ARG A 189 -9.38 33.33 35.51
CA ARG A 189 -10.35 33.95 34.60
C ARG A 189 -10.37 33.25 33.24
N ALA A 190 -9.20 32.94 32.68
CA ALA A 190 -9.07 32.21 31.42
C ALA A 190 -9.64 30.78 31.54
N LEU A 191 -9.36 30.10 32.66
CA LEU A 191 -9.87 28.76 32.97
C LEU A 191 -11.35 28.76 33.37
N GLY A 192 -11.88 29.84 33.96
CA GLY A 192 -13.29 29.95 34.34
C GLY A 192 -14.27 29.99 33.17
N GLY A 193 -13.78 30.23 31.95
CA GLY A 193 -14.52 30.25 30.69
C GLY A 193 -14.73 28.88 30.03
N ILE A 194 -14.90 27.81 30.82
CA ILE A 194 -15.07 26.43 30.28
C ILE A 194 -16.33 26.30 29.42
N SER A 195 -17.39 27.05 29.78
CA SER A 195 -18.66 27.07 29.04
C SER A 195 -18.79 28.26 28.07
N THR A 196 -17.95 29.30 28.23
CA THR A 196 -17.96 30.53 27.44
C THR A 196 -16.54 31.08 27.30
N GLY A 197 -16.05 31.29 26.08
CA GLY A 197 -14.67 31.78 25.81
C GLY A 197 -13.81 30.79 25.03
N PRO A 198 -12.47 30.84 25.13
CA PRO A 198 -11.53 30.04 24.31
C PRO A 198 -11.69 28.52 24.44
N PHE A 199 -12.28 28.05 25.54
CA PHE A 199 -12.55 26.64 25.82
C PHE A 199 -14.00 26.21 25.53
N GLY A 200 -14.89 27.18 25.29
CA GLY A 200 -16.29 26.93 24.97
C GLY A 200 -16.43 26.39 23.55
N MET A 201 -16.92 25.17 23.43
CA MET A 201 -17.27 24.55 22.15
C MET A 201 -18.76 24.21 22.14
N SER A 202 -19.40 24.33 20.97
CA SER A 202 -20.72 23.71 20.80
C SER A 202 -20.62 22.18 20.97
N SER A 203 -21.73 21.53 21.30
CA SER A 203 -21.77 20.06 21.42
C SER A 203 -21.25 19.38 20.14
N ASP A 204 -21.64 19.90 18.99
CA ASP A 204 -21.29 19.36 17.68
C ASP A 204 -19.80 19.57 17.36
N ASP A 205 -19.25 20.73 17.71
CA ASP A 205 -17.82 20.99 17.53
C ASP A 205 -16.96 20.11 18.43
N ARG A 206 -17.44 19.83 19.64
CA ARG A 206 -16.75 18.96 20.60
C ARG A 206 -16.72 17.53 20.12
N GLU A 207 -17.85 17.01 19.65
CA GLU A 207 -17.91 15.65 19.13
C GLU A 207 -17.04 15.49 17.88
N ALA A 208 -17.11 16.44 16.94
CA ALA A 208 -16.29 16.38 15.73
C ALA A 208 -14.79 16.39 16.04
N LEU A 209 -14.37 17.16 17.05
CA LEU A 209 -12.98 17.16 17.51
C LEU A 209 -12.58 15.81 18.13
N GLU A 210 -13.40 15.26 19.04
CA GLU A 210 -13.10 13.95 19.64
C GLU A 210 -13.05 12.84 18.59
N MET A 211 -13.95 12.89 17.60
CA MET A 211 -13.94 11.98 16.45
C MET A 211 -12.66 12.14 15.61
N GLU A 212 -12.26 13.36 15.29
CA GLU A 212 -11.05 13.65 14.52
C GLU A 212 -9.79 13.15 15.25
N VAL A 213 -9.69 13.40 16.56
CA VAL A 213 -8.57 12.97 17.40
C VAL A 213 -8.51 11.44 17.48
N ALA A 214 -9.64 10.78 17.69
CA ALA A 214 -9.70 9.32 17.70
C ALA A 214 -9.32 8.70 16.34
N LEU A 215 -9.79 9.30 15.23
CA LEU A 215 -9.47 8.85 13.87
C LEU A 215 -7.98 8.98 13.60
N ARG A 216 -7.36 10.12 13.95
CA ARG A 216 -5.92 10.33 13.77
C ARG A 216 -5.11 9.31 14.57
N ALA A 217 -5.41 9.13 15.85
CA ALA A 217 -4.70 8.18 16.70
C ALA A 217 -4.79 6.74 16.15
N TYR A 218 -5.97 6.32 15.69
CA TYR A 218 -6.15 5.01 15.10
C TYR A 218 -5.42 4.85 13.76
N LEU A 219 -5.56 5.81 12.85
CA LEU A 219 -4.95 5.77 11.52
C LEU A 219 -3.42 5.80 11.61
N GLU A 220 -2.84 6.48 12.59
CA GLU A 220 -1.41 6.45 12.86
C GLU A 220 -0.93 5.02 13.14
N VAL A 221 -1.55 4.33 14.11
CA VAL A 221 -1.21 2.93 14.44
C VAL A 221 -1.48 1.98 13.26
N ALA A 222 -2.61 2.16 12.58
CA ALA A 222 -2.95 1.34 11.41
C ALA A 222 -1.95 1.56 10.26
N SER A 223 -1.44 2.78 10.07
CA SER A 223 -0.47 3.09 9.02
C SER A 223 0.86 2.36 9.24
N TYR A 224 1.37 2.31 10.48
CA TYR A 224 2.58 1.54 10.78
C TYR A 224 2.41 0.06 10.45
N ARG A 225 1.28 -0.53 10.88
CA ARG A 225 0.97 -1.93 10.55
C ARG A 225 0.87 -2.14 9.05
N PHE A 226 0.22 -1.24 8.32
CA PHE A 226 0.06 -1.33 6.88
C PHE A 226 1.40 -1.27 6.14
N VAL A 227 2.28 -0.34 6.52
CA VAL A 227 3.62 -0.14 5.94
C VAL A 227 4.51 -1.37 6.14
N ASP A 228 4.33 -2.13 7.22
CA ASP A 228 5.07 -3.37 7.45
C ASP A 228 4.43 -4.58 6.75
N VAL A 229 3.11 -4.76 6.94
CA VAL A 229 2.40 -5.98 6.48
C VAL A 229 2.36 -6.07 4.96
N VAL A 230 2.15 -4.97 4.24
CA VAL A 230 2.03 -5.02 2.78
C VAL A 230 3.32 -5.49 2.13
N PRO A 231 4.50 -4.88 2.36
CA PRO A 231 5.76 -5.40 1.82
C PRO A 231 6.08 -6.82 2.26
N MET A 232 5.82 -7.18 3.53
CA MET A 232 6.05 -8.56 4.01
C MET A 232 5.22 -9.58 3.22
N LYS A 233 3.95 -9.28 2.96
CA LYS A 233 3.06 -10.14 2.16
C LYS A 233 3.52 -10.23 0.71
N LEU A 234 3.89 -9.10 0.11
CA LEU A 234 4.40 -9.08 -1.27
C LEU A 234 5.72 -9.87 -1.40
N ASN A 235 6.62 -9.79 -0.43
CA ASN A 235 7.85 -10.57 -0.41
C ASN A 235 7.57 -12.07 -0.44
N GLY A 236 6.70 -12.56 0.45
CA GLY A 236 6.38 -14.00 0.52
C GLY A 236 5.61 -14.51 -0.71
N VAL A 237 4.58 -13.76 -1.13
CA VAL A 237 3.68 -14.19 -2.21
C VAL A 237 4.31 -14.02 -3.59
N LEU A 238 5.15 -13.01 -3.78
CA LEU A 238 5.77 -12.73 -5.09
C LEU A 238 7.22 -13.19 -5.13
N LEU A 239 8.12 -12.66 -4.29
CA LEU A 239 9.56 -12.92 -4.44
C LEU A 239 9.95 -14.35 -4.05
N GLU A 240 9.58 -14.80 -2.85
CA GLU A 240 9.92 -16.14 -2.37
C GLU A 240 9.25 -17.22 -3.22
N SER A 241 7.97 -17.00 -3.55
CA SER A 241 7.24 -17.92 -4.42
C SER A 241 7.78 -17.92 -5.85
N PHE A 242 8.23 -16.79 -6.39
CA PHE A 242 8.82 -16.73 -7.74
C PHE A 242 10.02 -17.67 -7.88
N LEU A 243 10.94 -17.68 -6.91
CA LEU A 243 12.10 -18.56 -6.96
C LEU A 243 11.68 -20.04 -6.95
N ARG A 244 10.76 -20.40 -6.04
CA ARG A 244 10.24 -21.77 -5.92
C ARG A 244 9.50 -22.23 -7.16
N GLU A 245 8.60 -21.40 -7.69
CA GLU A 245 7.81 -21.74 -8.87
C GLU A 245 8.68 -21.79 -10.13
N MET A 246 9.67 -20.90 -10.28
CA MET A 246 10.64 -20.98 -11.37
C MET A 246 11.48 -22.25 -11.30
N GLU A 247 11.97 -22.63 -10.12
CA GLU A 247 12.71 -23.88 -9.93
C GLU A 247 11.83 -25.10 -10.28
N SER A 248 10.60 -25.13 -9.78
CA SER A 248 9.62 -26.18 -10.06
C SER A 248 9.31 -26.30 -11.55
N GLU A 249 9.08 -25.19 -12.25
CA GLU A 249 8.78 -25.19 -13.68
C GLU A 249 9.99 -25.54 -14.55
N LEU A 250 11.19 -25.10 -14.17
CA LEU A 250 12.39 -25.39 -14.95
C LEU A 250 12.88 -26.83 -14.76
N LEU A 251 12.77 -27.39 -13.55
CA LEU A 251 13.23 -28.74 -13.24
C LEU A 251 12.15 -29.81 -13.42
N GLY A 252 10.88 -29.47 -13.16
CA GLY A 252 9.79 -30.43 -13.10
C GLY A 252 8.91 -30.48 -14.35
N ALA A 253 8.81 -29.39 -15.12
CA ALA A 253 7.91 -29.32 -16.27
C ALA A 253 8.58 -29.59 -17.63
N ALA A 254 9.91 -29.69 -17.69
CA ALA A 254 10.64 -30.00 -18.91
C ALA A 254 10.75 -31.52 -19.09
N THR A 255 10.12 -32.08 -20.13
CA THR A 255 10.32 -33.50 -20.49
C THR A 255 11.69 -33.70 -21.14
N ASP A 256 12.23 -34.91 -21.11
CA ASP A 256 13.52 -35.24 -21.72
C ASP A 256 13.56 -34.85 -23.21
N GLU A 257 12.45 -35.00 -23.93
CA GLU A 257 12.32 -34.57 -25.32
C GLU A 257 12.40 -33.05 -25.48
N GLN A 258 11.76 -32.30 -24.58
CA GLN A 258 11.83 -30.84 -24.59
C GLN A 258 13.24 -30.35 -24.24
N VAL A 259 13.92 -31.01 -23.31
CA VAL A 259 15.32 -30.71 -22.97
C VAL A 259 16.22 -30.97 -24.17
N ALA A 260 16.04 -32.09 -24.88
CA ALA A 260 16.79 -32.41 -26.09
C ALA A 260 16.56 -31.37 -27.21
N GLU A 261 15.31 -30.93 -27.41
CA GLU A 261 14.98 -29.89 -28.40
C GLU A 261 15.56 -28.52 -28.03
N LEU A 262 15.57 -28.18 -26.73
CA LEU A 262 16.11 -26.94 -26.20
C LEU A 262 17.64 -26.91 -26.30
N LEU A 263 18.32 -28.02 -26.00
CA LEU A 263 19.78 -28.12 -25.99
C LEU A 263 20.40 -28.45 -27.35
N GLN A 264 19.59 -28.54 -28.41
CA GLN A 264 20.09 -28.75 -29.77
C GLN A 264 21.11 -27.65 -30.14
N GLU A 265 22.35 -28.07 -30.41
CA GLU A 265 23.44 -27.17 -30.78
C GLU A 265 23.14 -26.50 -32.13
N ASP A 266 23.51 -25.23 -32.25
CA ASP A 266 23.47 -24.52 -33.53
C ASP A 266 24.51 -25.11 -34.49
N ASP A 267 24.14 -25.32 -35.76
CA ASP A 267 25.01 -25.93 -36.76
C ASP A 267 26.35 -25.18 -36.90
N GLY A 268 26.34 -23.85 -36.81
CA GLY A 268 27.54 -23.03 -36.87
C GLY A 268 28.47 -23.25 -35.67
N LYS A 269 27.89 -23.43 -34.47
CA LYS A 269 28.66 -23.78 -33.26
C LYS A 269 29.21 -25.19 -33.32
N ALA A 270 28.43 -26.15 -33.81
CA ALA A 270 28.88 -27.53 -33.99
C ALA A 270 30.07 -27.61 -34.96
N ILE A 271 30.00 -26.88 -36.08
CA ILE A 271 31.10 -26.78 -37.05
C ILE A 271 32.33 -26.13 -36.40
N ARG A 272 32.16 -25.01 -35.68
CA ARG A 272 33.27 -24.32 -35.02
C ARG A 272 33.94 -25.19 -33.95
N ARG A 273 33.16 -25.92 -33.17
CA ARG A 273 33.65 -26.88 -32.19
C ARG A 273 34.47 -27.98 -32.85
N HIS A 274 33.99 -28.53 -33.97
CA HIS A 274 34.72 -29.54 -34.73
C HIS A 274 36.04 -29.01 -35.30
N GLN A 275 36.06 -27.78 -35.83
CA GLN A 275 37.29 -27.12 -36.29
C GLN A 275 38.32 -26.96 -35.16
N LEU A 276 37.89 -26.47 -34.00
CA LEU A 276 38.77 -26.28 -32.84
C LEU A 276 39.33 -27.61 -32.32
N LEU A 277 38.53 -28.68 -32.34
CA LEU A 277 39.00 -30.01 -31.95
C LEU A 277 40.08 -30.52 -32.93
N ASN A 278 39.89 -30.34 -34.23
CA ASN A 278 40.87 -30.73 -35.24
C ASN A 278 42.16 -29.89 -35.13
N GLU A 279 42.05 -28.59 -34.87
CA GLU A 279 43.20 -27.72 -34.60
C GLU A 279 43.97 -28.18 -33.35
N LEU A 280 43.25 -28.52 -32.27
CA LEU A 280 43.83 -29.02 -31.03
C LEU A 280 44.57 -30.35 -31.25
N GLU A 281 43.96 -31.30 -31.94
CA GLU A 281 44.60 -32.58 -32.30
C GLU A 281 45.87 -32.36 -33.12
N THR A 282 45.84 -31.41 -34.06
CA THR A 282 47.01 -31.06 -34.88
C THR A 282 48.14 -30.48 -34.01
N LEU A 283 47.80 -29.60 -33.06
CA LEU A 283 48.76 -29.00 -32.13
C LEU A 283 49.34 -30.02 -31.15
N GLU A 284 48.54 -30.96 -30.65
CA GLU A 284 48.99 -32.05 -29.79
C GLU A 284 49.95 -32.99 -30.53
N ASN A 285 49.63 -33.36 -31.77
CA ASN A 285 50.51 -34.14 -32.62
C ASN A 285 51.83 -33.38 -32.92
N GLY A 286 51.74 -32.07 -33.15
CA GLY A 286 52.90 -31.20 -33.30
C GLY A 286 53.77 -31.17 -32.04
N ARG A 287 53.16 -31.02 -30.85
CA ARG A 287 53.86 -31.07 -29.56
C ARG A 287 54.56 -32.42 -29.37
N GLN A 288 53.87 -33.52 -29.61
CA GLN A 288 54.43 -34.87 -29.50
C GLN A 288 55.61 -35.07 -30.46
N THR A 289 55.52 -34.52 -31.66
CA THR A 289 56.61 -34.58 -32.65
C THR A 289 57.84 -33.79 -32.17
N ILE A 290 57.63 -32.61 -31.58
CA ILE A 290 58.72 -31.80 -31.01
C ILE A 290 59.37 -32.54 -29.82
N GLU A 291 58.57 -33.06 -28.89
CA GLU A 291 59.04 -33.84 -27.74
C GLU A 291 59.81 -35.11 -28.16
N ASN A 292 59.32 -35.82 -29.19
CA ASN A 292 59.98 -37.01 -29.74
C ASN A 292 61.23 -36.69 -30.57
N SER A 293 61.34 -35.48 -31.13
CA SER A 293 62.47 -35.06 -31.96
C SER A 293 63.74 -34.73 -31.17
N GLY A 294 63.67 -34.69 -29.83
CA GLY A 294 64.85 -34.74 -28.96
C GLY A 294 65.84 -33.57 -29.10
N TYR A 295 65.43 -32.42 -29.64
CA TYR A 295 66.25 -31.20 -29.62
C TYR A 295 65.99 -30.40 -28.35
N TRP A 296 66.48 -30.94 -27.23
CA TRP A 296 66.90 -30.20 -26.03
C TRP A 296 68.25 -30.74 -25.58
#